data_AF-T1PQT3-F1
#
_entry.id   AF-T1PQT3-F1
#
_cell.length_a   1.000
_cell.length_b   1.000
_cell.length_c   1.000
_cell.angle_alpha   90.00
_cell.angle_beta   90.00
_cell.angle_gamma   90.00
#
_symmetry.space_group_name_H-M   'P 1'
#
loop_
_entity.id
_entity.type
_entity.pdbx_description
1 polymer ?
#
loop_
_entity_poly.entity_id
_entity_poly.type
_entity_poly.pdbx_seq_one_letter_code
_entity_poly.pdbx_strand_id
1 'polypeptide(L)'
;MPPNAAPPTPALSESLLASANIDGANPKVLHEATTGVLFEQDAETIDGGLVKDIERLKKAEKRKLKLVWRNIIAFGYLHLAALYGAYLMFTSAKWQTIVFAFALYVVSGLGITAGAHRLWAHRSYKAKWPLRVLLIIFNTVAFQDAAYHWARDHRVHHKFSETDADPHNATRGFFFSHV
;
A
#
# COMPACT_ATOMS: atom_id res chain seq x y z
N MET A 1 17.74 -12.61 13.46
CA MET A 1 16.43 -12.49 14.14
C MET A 1 16.58 -11.50 15.29
N PRO A 2 15.80 -10.41 15.36
CA PRO A 2 15.81 -9.56 16.54
C PRO A 2 15.20 -10.31 17.73
N PRO A 3 15.74 -10.17 18.95
CA PRO A 3 15.40 -10.98 20.12
C PRO A 3 14.02 -10.69 20.78
N ASN A 4 13.14 -9.93 20.13
CA ASN A 4 11.83 -9.52 20.68
C ASN A 4 10.64 -9.86 19.77
N ALA A 5 10.73 -10.91 18.95
CA ALA A 5 9.56 -11.42 18.25
C ALA A 5 8.63 -12.12 19.26
N ALA A 6 7.44 -11.56 19.50
CA ALA A 6 6.38 -12.27 20.20
C ALA A 6 6.07 -13.59 19.46
N PRO A 7 5.72 -14.67 20.17
CA PRO A 7 5.38 -15.94 19.53
C PRO A 7 4.23 -15.72 18.54
N PRO A 8 4.18 -16.47 17.43
CA PRO A 8 3.08 -16.36 16.47
C PRO A 8 1.77 -16.59 17.22
N THR A 9 0.89 -15.58 17.18
CA THR A 9 -0.48 -15.70 17.65
C THR A 9 -1.10 -16.90 16.92
N PRO A 10 -1.75 -17.84 17.63
CA PRO A 10 -2.42 -18.96 16.97
C PRO A 10 -3.37 -18.42 15.90
N ALA A 11 -3.42 -19.09 14.75
CA ALA A 11 -4.32 -18.74 13.68
C ALA A 11 -5.75 -18.64 14.26
N LEU A 12 -6.48 -17.57 13.93
CA LEU A 12 -7.83 -17.34 14.42
C LEU A 12 -8.76 -18.52 14.14
N SER A 13 -8.47 -19.37 13.16
CA SER A 13 -9.20 -20.64 12.99
C SER A 13 -9.11 -21.54 14.22
N GLU A 14 -7.96 -21.65 14.88
CA GLU A 14 -7.77 -22.49 16.07
C GLU A 14 -8.37 -21.86 17.33
N SER A 15 -8.29 -20.54 17.48
CA SER A 15 -8.91 -19.85 18.63
C SER A 15 -10.43 -19.70 18.46
N LEU A 16 -10.93 -19.54 17.23
CA LEU A 16 -12.37 -19.54 16.93
C LEU A 16 -12.96 -20.93 17.08
N LEU A 17 -12.29 -22.00 16.63
CA LEU A 17 -12.72 -23.39 16.86
C LEU A 17 -12.71 -23.73 18.35
N ALA A 18 -11.75 -23.21 19.14
CA ALA A 18 -11.76 -23.36 20.58
C ALA A 18 -12.91 -22.57 21.26
N SER A 19 -13.28 -21.41 20.72
CA SER A 19 -14.38 -20.57 21.24
C SER A 19 -15.78 -21.03 20.81
N ALA A 20 -15.89 -21.68 19.66
CA ALA A 20 -17.15 -22.23 19.13
C ALA A 20 -17.60 -23.49 19.89
N ASN A 21 -16.72 -24.08 20.70
CA ASN A 21 -17.02 -25.25 21.53
C ASN A 21 -17.42 -24.87 22.97
N ILE A 22 -17.72 -23.59 23.22
CA ILE A 22 -18.22 -23.11 24.52
C ILE A 22 -19.57 -22.44 24.25
N ASP A 23 -20.64 -23.20 24.49
CA ASP A 23 -22.00 -22.69 24.60
C ASP A 23 -22.04 -21.54 25.63
N GLY A 24 -21.98 -20.29 25.15
CA GLY A 24 -22.14 -19.09 25.99
C GLY A 24 -21.00 -18.06 25.98
N ALA A 25 -20.33 -17.83 24.85
CA ALA A 25 -19.33 -16.75 24.77
C ALA A 25 -19.94 -15.36 25.06
N ASN A 26 -19.40 -14.69 26.09
CA ASN A 26 -19.84 -13.40 26.62
C ASN A 26 -19.48 -12.24 25.65
N PRO A 27 -20.45 -11.43 25.19
CA PRO A 27 -20.23 -10.36 24.20
C PRO A 27 -19.25 -9.26 24.67
N LYS A 28 -18.92 -9.17 25.96
CA LYS A 28 -17.93 -8.22 26.48
C LYS A 28 -16.50 -8.52 26.04
N VAL A 29 -16.13 -9.79 25.82
CA VAL A 29 -14.74 -10.18 25.50
C VAL A 29 -14.34 -9.73 24.09
N LEU A 30 -15.30 -9.71 23.15
CA LEU A 30 -15.10 -9.21 21.79
C LEU A 30 -14.81 -7.70 21.73
N HIS A 31 -15.34 -6.95 22.70
CA HIS A 31 -15.25 -5.49 22.73
C HIS A 31 -13.94 -4.97 23.34
N GLU A 32 -13.19 -5.82 24.05
CA GLU A 32 -11.97 -5.46 24.78
C GLU A 32 -10.71 -5.55 23.89
N ALA A 33 -10.82 -6.18 22.72
CA ALA A 33 -9.76 -6.28 21.72
C ALA A 33 -9.72 -5.12 20.71
N THR A 34 -10.59 -4.11 20.84
CA THR A 34 -10.66 -2.99 19.91
C THR A 34 -9.55 -1.99 20.22
N THR A 35 -8.41 -2.11 19.54
CA THR A 35 -7.22 -1.25 19.73
C THR A 35 -7.41 0.23 19.31
N GLY A 36 -8.66 0.66 19.06
CA GLY A 36 -8.99 1.97 18.46
C GLY A 36 -8.51 2.11 17.01
N VAL A 37 -8.07 1.02 16.40
CA VAL A 37 -7.60 0.93 15.01
C VAL A 37 -8.47 -0.10 14.32
N LEU A 38 -9.29 0.35 13.36
CA LEU A 38 -10.05 -0.56 12.49
C LEU A 38 -9.07 -1.37 11.63
N PHE A 39 -8.97 -2.66 11.89
CA PHE A 39 -8.31 -3.64 11.04
C PHE A 39 -9.29 -4.19 10.00
N GLU A 40 -8.74 -4.79 8.94
CA GLU A 40 -9.51 -5.48 7.87
C GLU A 40 -10.53 -6.46 8.46
N GLN A 41 -10.08 -7.18 9.49
CA GLN A 41 -10.81 -8.21 10.22
C GLN A 41 -11.96 -7.65 11.06
N ASP A 42 -11.89 -6.38 11.46
CA ASP A 42 -12.95 -5.73 12.24
C ASP A 42 -14.20 -5.45 11.38
N ALA A 43 -14.08 -5.53 10.05
CA ALA A 43 -15.18 -5.38 9.11
C ALA A 43 -15.74 -6.72 8.62
N GLU A 44 -15.18 -7.86 9.03
CA GLU A 44 -15.69 -9.18 8.68
C GLU A 44 -16.89 -9.55 9.55
N THR A 45 -17.94 -10.05 8.90
CA THR A 45 -19.08 -10.66 9.59
C THR A 45 -18.70 -12.08 10.03
N ILE A 46 -19.34 -12.58 11.11
CA ILE A 46 -19.05 -13.88 11.74
C ILE A 46 -19.13 -15.05 10.74
N ASP A 47 -19.93 -14.92 9.68
CA ASP A 47 -20.13 -15.90 8.61
C ASP A 47 -19.14 -15.79 7.43
N GLY A 48 -18.19 -14.85 7.50
CA GLY A 48 -17.20 -14.58 6.45
C GLY A 48 -17.82 -14.04 5.16
N GLY A 49 -18.99 -13.38 5.24
CA GLY A 49 -19.74 -12.91 4.08
C GLY A 49 -18.93 -11.99 3.16
N LEU A 50 -18.15 -11.08 3.75
CA LEU A 50 -17.31 -10.13 3.00
C LEU A 50 -16.29 -10.83 2.08
N VAL A 51 -15.61 -11.87 2.57
CA VAL A 51 -14.60 -12.60 1.78
C VAL A 51 -15.25 -13.34 0.61
N LYS A 52 -16.39 -14.01 0.86
CA LYS A 52 -17.15 -14.73 -0.17
C LYS A 52 -17.63 -13.79 -1.27
N ASP A 53 -18.11 -12.60 -0.91
CA ASP A 53 -18.55 -11.60 -1.88
C ASP A 53 -17.39 -11.04 -2.71
N ILE A 54 -16.23 -10.76 -2.08
CA ILE A 54 -15.03 -10.29 -2.78
C ILE A 54 -14.54 -11.35 -3.77
N GLU A 55 -14.53 -12.64 -3.40
CA GLU A 55 -14.11 -13.72 -4.30
C GLU A 55 -14.95 -13.80 -5.57
N ARG A 56 -16.27 -13.60 -5.47
CA ARG A 56 -17.14 -13.54 -6.64
C ARG A 56 -16.80 -12.36 -7.56
N LEU A 57 -16.20 -11.31 -7.03
CA LEU A 57 -15.84 -10.07 -7.73
C LEU A 57 -14.39 -10.04 -8.23
N LYS A 58 -13.61 -11.13 -8.07
CA LYS A 58 -12.18 -11.23 -8.50
C LYS A 58 -12.01 -11.34 -10.03
N LYS A 59 -12.68 -10.47 -10.77
CA LYS A 59 -12.53 -10.30 -12.22
C LYS A 59 -13.01 -8.94 -12.64
N ALA A 60 -12.20 -8.24 -13.42
CA ALA A 60 -12.58 -6.94 -13.93
C ALA A 60 -13.77 -7.01 -14.89
N GLU A 61 -14.77 -6.15 -14.66
CA GLU A 61 -15.83 -5.94 -15.62
C GLU A 61 -15.32 -5.14 -16.84
N LYS A 62 -15.95 -5.41 -17.99
CA LYS A 62 -15.69 -4.65 -19.22
C LYS A 62 -16.18 -3.22 -19.04
N ARG A 63 -15.25 -2.28 -18.87
CA ARG A 63 -15.53 -0.85 -18.68
C ARG A 63 -14.96 -0.02 -19.82
N LYS A 64 -15.71 0.98 -20.29
CA LYS A 64 -15.18 2.01 -21.20
C LYS A 64 -14.23 2.92 -20.42
N LEU A 65 -12.95 2.94 -20.80
CA LEU A 65 -11.94 3.78 -20.17
C LEU A 65 -12.18 5.25 -20.52
N LYS A 66 -12.20 6.12 -19.50
CA LYS A 66 -12.20 7.57 -19.69
C LYS A 66 -10.76 8.05 -19.63
N LEU A 67 -10.21 8.42 -20.78
CA LEU A 67 -8.83 8.87 -20.89
C LEU A 67 -8.65 10.25 -20.27
N VAL A 68 -7.63 10.38 -19.42
CA VAL A 68 -7.25 11.66 -18.81
C VAL A 68 -6.01 12.18 -19.54
N TRP A 69 -6.23 12.91 -20.63
CA TRP A 69 -5.16 13.36 -21.55
C TRP A 69 -4.05 14.15 -20.88
N ARG A 70 -4.37 14.96 -19.86
CA ARG A 70 -3.36 15.69 -19.07
C ARG A 70 -2.33 14.74 -18.46
N ASN A 71 -2.78 13.64 -17.85
CA ASN A 71 -1.91 12.67 -17.21
C ASN A 71 -1.11 11.90 -18.26
N ILE A 72 -1.77 11.50 -19.36
CA ILE A 72 -1.10 10.80 -20.48
C ILE A 72 0.06 11.62 -21.04
N ILE A 73 -0.17 12.91 -21.31
CA ILE A 73 0.87 13.81 -21.84
C ILE A 73 1.98 14.02 -20.80
N ALA A 74 1.62 14.23 -19.52
CA ALA A 74 2.61 14.43 -18.46
C ALA A 74 3.51 13.21 -18.26
N PHE A 75 2.93 11.99 -18.23
CA PHE A 75 3.72 10.76 -18.14
C PHE A 75 4.54 10.52 -19.41
N GLY A 76 3.99 10.78 -20.60
CA GLY A 76 4.75 10.69 -21.84
C GLY A 76 5.99 11.59 -21.82
N TYR A 77 5.83 12.85 -21.42
CA TYR A 77 6.94 13.79 -21.25
C TYR A 77 7.95 13.32 -20.20
N LEU A 78 7.48 12.85 -19.04
CA LEU A 78 8.34 12.35 -17.97
C LEU A 78 9.27 11.23 -18.44
N HIS A 79 8.74 10.25 -19.17
CA HIS A 79 9.53 9.12 -19.67
C HIS A 79 10.53 9.56 -20.77
N LEU A 80 10.13 10.46 -21.67
CA LEU A 80 11.04 11.01 -22.69
C LEU A 80 12.17 11.84 -22.04
N ALA A 81 11.84 12.66 -21.04
CA ALA A 81 12.83 13.42 -20.28
C ALA A 81 13.78 12.50 -19.51
N ALA A 82 13.29 11.39 -18.96
CA ALA A 82 14.12 10.39 -18.28
C ALA A 82 15.11 9.72 -19.25
N LEU A 83 14.68 9.35 -20.46
CA LEU A 83 15.56 8.78 -21.49
C LEU A 83 16.65 9.78 -21.92
N TYR A 84 16.28 11.05 -22.11
CA TYR A 84 17.25 12.10 -22.42
C TYR A 84 18.21 12.38 -21.26
N GLY A 85 17.69 12.38 -20.02
CA GLY A 85 18.51 12.49 -18.81
C GLY A 85 19.52 11.35 -18.70
N ALA A 86 19.11 10.11 -18.98
CA ALA A 86 20.00 8.96 -19.00
C ALA A 86 21.11 9.12 -20.06
N TYR A 87 20.79 9.60 -21.25
CA TYR A 87 21.81 9.93 -22.25
C TYR A 87 22.82 10.97 -21.72
N LEU A 88 22.34 12.07 -21.13
CA LEU A 88 23.21 13.12 -20.56
C LEU A 88 24.09 12.61 -19.43
N MET A 89 23.64 11.63 -18.64
CA MET A 89 24.45 11.02 -17.59
C MET A 89 25.74 10.40 -18.12
N PHE A 90 25.74 9.86 -19.34
CA PHE A 90 26.92 9.22 -19.93
C PHE A 90 27.76 10.17 -20.80
N THR A 91 27.18 11.24 -21.34
CA THR A 91 27.90 12.11 -22.27
C THR A 91 28.44 13.41 -21.66
N SER A 92 27.75 13.97 -20.67
CA SER A 92 27.97 15.38 -20.29
C SER A 92 27.82 15.69 -18.80
N ALA A 93 27.07 14.88 -18.05
CA ALA A 93 26.84 15.13 -16.63
C ALA A 93 28.12 14.96 -15.81
N LYS A 94 28.28 15.84 -14.82
CA LYS A 94 29.35 15.67 -13.82
C LYS A 94 29.00 14.48 -12.92
N TRP A 95 30.01 13.75 -12.47
CA TRP A 95 29.82 12.59 -11.59
C TRP A 95 29.07 12.96 -10.29
N GLN A 96 29.26 14.18 -9.77
CA GLN A 96 28.53 14.66 -8.59
C GLN A 96 27.02 14.71 -8.82
N THR A 97 26.58 15.12 -10.02
CA THR A 97 25.15 15.15 -10.39
C THR A 97 24.58 13.74 -10.42
N ILE A 98 25.34 12.78 -10.93
CA ILE A 98 24.94 11.37 -10.98
C ILE A 98 24.78 10.80 -9.57
N VAL A 99 25.75 11.04 -8.69
CA VAL A 99 25.68 10.61 -7.28
C VAL A 99 24.51 11.28 -6.56
N PHE A 100 24.27 12.57 -6.80
CA PHE A 100 23.15 13.28 -6.21
C PHE A 100 21.79 12.74 -6.70
N ALA A 101 21.65 12.45 -7.99
CA ALA A 101 20.45 11.83 -8.56
C ALA A 101 20.19 10.44 -7.94
N PHE A 102 21.24 9.63 -7.77
CA PHE A 102 21.14 8.34 -7.09
C PHE A 102 20.76 8.48 -5.61
N ALA A 103 21.31 9.48 -4.91
CA ALA A 103 20.92 9.77 -3.53
C ALA A 103 19.43 10.14 -3.42
N LEU A 104 18.91 10.97 -4.34
CA LEU A 104 17.48 11.30 -4.39
C LEU A 104 16.61 10.08 -4.71
N TYR A 105 17.08 9.16 -5.55
CA TYR A 105 16.40 7.89 -5.80
C TYR A 105 16.27 7.04 -4.53
N VAL A 106 17.34 6.90 -3.75
CA VAL A 106 17.30 6.16 -2.48
C VAL A 106 16.40 6.85 -1.46
N VAL A 107 16.51 8.18 -1.34
CA VAL A 107 15.70 8.98 -0.41
C VAL A 107 14.21 8.88 -0.74
N SER A 108 13.83 9.03 -2.01
CA SER A 108 12.44 8.88 -2.46
C SER A 108 11.93 7.45 -2.22
N GLY A 109 12.72 6.43 -2.54
CA GLY A 109 12.39 5.03 -2.25
C GLY A 109 12.13 4.76 -0.77
N LEU A 110 12.92 5.36 0.14
CA LEU A 110 12.68 5.28 1.58
C LEU A 110 11.39 6.00 2.00
N GLY A 111 11.09 7.15 1.38
CA GLY A 111 9.83 7.88 1.59
C GLY A 111 8.60 7.02 1.34
N ILE A 112 8.60 6.26 0.24
CA ILE A 112 7.50 5.35 -0.10
C ILE A 112 7.53 4.10 0.79
N THR A 113 8.66 3.38 0.83
CA THR A 113 8.70 2.06 1.46
C THR A 113 8.65 2.12 2.98
N ALA A 114 9.42 3.00 3.62
CA ALA A 114 9.42 3.15 5.07
C ALA A 114 8.28 4.06 5.54
N GLY A 115 7.95 5.10 4.77
CA GLY A 115 6.87 6.05 5.07
C GLY A 115 5.50 5.57 4.59
N ALA A 116 5.15 5.88 3.34
CA ALA A 116 3.82 5.64 2.74
C ALA A 116 3.30 4.23 3.01
N HIS A 117 4.13 3.23 2.74
CA HIS A 117 3.80 1.83 2.83
C HIS A 117 3.76 1.32 4.27
N ARG A 118 4.92 1.23 4.95
CA ARG A 118 5.00 0.56 6.26
C ARG A 118 4.45 1.40 7.42
N LEU A 119 4.70 2.70 7.42
CA LEU A 119 4.28 3.56 8.54
C LEU A 119 2.81 3.99 8.41
N TRP A 120 2.42 4.53 7.26
CA TRP A 120 1.09 5.14 7.09
C TRP A 120 0.03 4.16 6.60
N ALA A 121 0.32 3.32 5.58
CA ALA A 121 -0.65 2.35 5.08
C ALA A 121 -0.82 1.18 6.05
N HIS A 122 0.27 0.49 6.42
CA HIS A 122 0.22 -0.74 7.22
C HIS A 122 0.40 -0.56 8.73
N ARG A 123 0.81 0.62 9.20
CA ARG A 123 1.06 0.90 10.63
C ARG A 123 1.97 -0.14 11.30
N SER A 124 2.93 -0.71 10.58
CA SER A 124 3.79 -1.80 11.06
C SER A 124 4.75 -1.39 12.17
N TYR A 125 4.96 -0.09 12.38
CA TYR A 125 5.77 0.46 13.47
C TYR A 125 5.28 1.86 13.87
N LYS A 126 5.71 2.32 15.06
CA LYS A 126 5.42 3.67 15.56
C LYS A 126 6.67 4.55 15.42
N ALA A 127 6.55 5.67 14.72
CA ALA A 127 7.62 6.66 14.56
C ALA A 127 7.38 7.89 15.45
N LYS A 128 8.43 8.39 16.10
CA LYS A 128 8.41 9.69 16.78
C LYS A 128 8.34 10.83 15.75
N TRP A 129 7.92 12.01 16.20
CA TRP A 129 7.67 13.17 15.34
C TRP A 129 8.83 13.53 14.38
N PRO A 130 10.12 13.54 14.78
CA PRO A 130 11.21 13.88 13.86
C PRO A 130 11.31 12.94 12.66
N LEU A 131 11.18 11.63 12.90
CA LEU A 131 11.21 10.64 11.82
C LEU A 131 9.99 10.75 10.91
N ARG A 132 8.81 11.09 11.45
CA ARG A 132 7.60 11.34 10.66
C ARG A 132 7.77 12.53 9.70
N VAL A 133 8.40 13.60 10.19
CA VAL A 133 8.72 14.79 9.37
C VAL A 133 9.76 14.44 8.29
N LEU A 134 10.80 13.68 8.64
CA LEU A 134 11.81 13.26 7.68
C LEU A 134 11.19 12.41 6.56
N LEU A 135 10.37 11.42 6.92
CA LEU A 135 9.74 10.52 5.95
C LEU A 135 8.72 11.23 5.05
N ILE A 136 8.03 12.28 5.53
CA ILE A 136 7.07 13.01 4.68
C ILE A 136 7.79 13.92 3.67
N ILE A 137 8.96 14.47 4.04
CA ILE A 137 9.84 15.17 3.10
C ILE A 137 10.30 14.18 2.02
N PHE A 138 10.76 12.99 2.42
CA PHE A 138 11.20 11.96 1.49
C PHE A 138 10.08 11.48 0.56
N ASN A 139 8.86 11.32 1.07
CA ASN A 139 7.67 11.00 0.26
C ASN A 139 7.36 12.12 -0.76
N THR A 140 7.51 13.38 -0.35
CA THR A 140 7.30 14.53 -1.26
C THR A 140 8.29 14.50 -2.42
N VAL A 141 9.55 14.12 -2.18
CA VAL A 141 10.56 13.93 -3.24
C VAL A 141 10.17 12.80 -4.21
N ALA A 142 9.48 11.75 -3.72
CA ALA A 142 9.07 10.63 -4.55
C ALA A 142 7.93 10.94 -5.53
N PHE A 143 7.13 11.98 -5.26
CA PHE A 143 6.07 12.46 -6.16
C PHE A 143 5.04 11.38 -6.57
N GLN A 144 4.72 10.44 -5.66
CA GLN A 144 3.67 9.42 -5.86
C GLN A 144 2.38 9.80 -5.10
N ASP A 145 1.90 11.02 -5.33
CA ASP A 145 0.82 11.66 -4.56
C ASP A 145 1.11 11.87 -3.07
N ALA A 146 0.18 12.56 -2.40
CA ALA A 146 0.24 12.77 -0.96
C ALA A 146 0.14 11.44 -0.21
N ALA A 147 0.93 11.29 0.87
CA ALA A 147 0.97 10.06 1.67
C ALA A 147 -0.42 9.58 2.16
N TYR A 148 -1.37 10.51 2.36
CA TYR A 148 -2.74 10.16 2.70
C TYR A 148 -3.48 9.45 1.54
N HIS A 149 -3.40 9.98 0.32
CA HIS A 149 -4.02 9.37 -0.86
C HIS A 149 -3.36 8.02 -1.16
N TRP A 150 -2.03 7.98 -1.15
CA TRP A 150 -1.27 6.76 -1.33
C TRP A 150 -1.68 5.68 -0.32
N ALA A 151 -1.74 6.02 0.98
CA ALA A 151 -2.12 5.05 2.02
C ALA A 151 -3.57 4.57 1.89
N ARG A 152 -4.50 5.43 1.44
CA ARG A 152 -5.89 5.04 1.14
C ARG A 152 -5.91 4.02 0.00
N ASP A 153 -5.30 4.37 -1.12
CA ASP A 153 -5.35 3.55 -2.35
C ASP A 153 -4.63 2.22 -2.14
N HIS A 154 -3.53 2.21 -1.36
CA HIS A 154 -2.80 1.01 -0.97
C HIS A 154 -3.63 0.06 -0.09
N ARG A 155 -4.41 0.59 0.86
CA ARG A 155 -5.31 -0.23 1.69
C ARG A 155 -6.47 -0.80 0.87
N VAL A 156 -7.02 0.00 -0.04
CA VAL A 156 -8.07 -0.46 -0.97
C VAL A 156 -7.52 -1.57 -1.86
N HIS A 157 -6.31 -1.42 -2.38
CA HIS A 157 -5.62 -2.44 -3.17
C HIS A 157 -5.47 -3.76 -2.40
N HIS A 158 -5.03 -3.73 -1.14
CA HIS A 158 -4.94 -4.95 -0.33
C HIS A 158 -6.31 -5.56 -0.01
N LYS A 159 -7.30 -4.74 0.35
CA LYS A 159 -8.65 -5.21 0.73
C LYS A 159 -9.40 -5.84 -0.43
N PHE A 160 -9.33 -5.20 -1.60
CA PHE A 160 -10.16 -5.50 -2.75
C PHE A 160 -9.35 -5.97 -3.96
N SER A 161 -8.17 -6.54 -3.71
CA SER A 161 -7.25 -7.02 -4.74
C SER A 161 -7.96 -7.87 -5.80
N GLU A 162 -7.62 -7.61 -7.06
CA GLU A 162 -8.18 -8.28 -8.24
C GLU A 162 -9.69 -8.04 -8.49
N THR A 163 -10.31 -7.10 -7.78
CA THR A 163 -11.68 -6.66 -8.04
C THR A 163 -11.73 -5.28 -8.71
N ASP A 164 -12.89 -4.84 -9.15
CA ASP A 164 -13.06 -3.50 -9.76
C ASP A 164 -12.85 -2.33 -8.80
N ALA A 165 -12.82 -2.58 -7.49
CA ALA A 165 -12.48 -1.59 -6.49
C ALA A 165 -10.96 -1.42 -6.32
N ASP A 166 -10.14 -2.36 -6.81
CA ASP A 166 -8.68 -2.21 -6.80
C ASP A 166 -8.23 -1.15 -7.81
N PRO A 167 -7.57 -0.06 -7.37
CA PRO A 167 -7.12 1.01 -8.26
C PRO A 167 -6.12 0.53 -9.33
N HIS A 168 -5.39 -0.56 -9.09
CA HIS A 168 -4.37 -1.09 -9.98
C HIS A 168 -4.63 -2.56 -10.36
N ASN A 169 -5.91 -2.96 -10.42
CA ASN A 169 -6.38 -4.32 -10.70
C ASN A 169 -5.61 -5.01 -11.84
N ALA A 170 -4.84 -6.06 -11.52
CA ALA A 170 -4.01 -6.78 -12.49
C ALA A 170 -4.83 -7.61 -13.48
N THR A 171 -6.06 -8.02 -13.15
CA THR A 171 -6.97 -8.69 -14.11
C THR A 171 -7.34 -7.82 -15.32
N ARG A 172 -7.11 -6.50 -15.28
CA ARG A 172 -7.26 -5.59 -16.43
C ARG A 172 -6.07 -5.62 -17.40
N GLY A 173 -4.98 -6.30 -17.03
CA GLY A 173 -3.78 -6.49 -17.82
C GLY A 173 -2.59 -5.64 -17.34
N PHE A 174 -1.39 -6.02 -17.80
CA PHE A 174 -0.11 -5.44 -17.35
C PHE A 174 -0.04 -3.91 -17.45
N PHE A 175 -0.50 -3.34 -18.56
CA PHE A 175 -0.40 -1.89 -18.76
C PHE A 175 -1.25 -1.11 -17.74
N PHE A 176 -2.44 -1.61 -17.42
CA PHE A 176 -3.35 -0.97 -16.47
C PHE A 176 -2.82 -0.99 -15.04
N SER A 177 -2.19 -2.09 -14.62
CA SER A 177 -1.62 -2.19 -13.27
C SER A 177 -0.28 -1.49 -13.12
N HIS A 178 0.36 -1.10 -14.23
CA HIS A 178 1.70 -0.50 -14.23
C HIS A 178 1.70 1.03 -14.26
N VAL A 179 0.90 1.66 -15.13
CA VAL A 179 0.98 3.10 -15.47
C VAL A 179 -0.40 3.76 -15.56
#